data_AF-A0A085LXX0-F1
#
_entry.id   AF-A0A085LXX0-F1
#
_cell.length_a   1.000
_cell.length_b   1.000
_cell.length_c   1.000
_cell.angle_alpha   90.00
_cell.angle_beta   90.00
_cell.angle_gamma   90.00
#
_symmetry.space_group_name_H-M   'P 1'
#
loop_
_entity.id
_entity.type
_entity.pdbx_description
1 polymer ?
#
loop_
_entity_poly.entity_id
_entity_poly.type
_entity_poly.pdbx_seq_one_letter_code
_entity_poly.pdbx_strand_id
1 'polypeptide(L)'
;MCRTGAQKVSESAHRTVHSLHERHSVKCGKTFVTVTVGCGQTLAPVKFLLDTGSSVSILSESSFLLHSDSVGVEPRSKQVRTYCDDPVRVLGCFRVEIVHKTKRKTANLLLCPSETSLLGVDAIDALKIGIRCSQLVAPIASRMDSPEVRHLRNQNVARKEEEEEEEEEEEEEEEEEEEEEEEEEEEEEEEEEEEEEEEEEEEEEEEEEEEEEEEEEEEEEEQEEEQEEEEEEEEEEEEEEEEEEEEEEEEEEEEQEEEEKKKKKKKKNKNKNKNKKKNKKKNKKKNKKGKEQKKNKKKRRTRKRTKQEE
;
A
#
# COMPACT_ATOMS: atom_id res chain seq x y z
N MET A 1 8.08 1.19 67.59
CA MET A 1 6.81 1.94 67.53
C MET A 1 6.41 2.09 66.07
N CYS A 2 5.24 1.55 65.71
CA CYS A 2 4.30 1.97 64.64
C CYS A 2 4.88 2.25 63.22
N ARG A 3 4.39 1.68 62.11
CA ARG A 3 2.99 1.46 61.74
C ARG A 3 2.88 0.30 60.74
N THR A 4 1.93 -0.58 61.01
CA THR A 4 1.40 -1.61 60.09
C THR A 4 0.43 -0.94 59.11
N GLY A 5 0.69 -1.10 57.81
CA GLY A 5 -0.24 -0.72 56.75
C GLY A 5 -1.01 -1.95 56.29
N ALA A 6 -2.28 -2.04 56.69
CA ALA A 6 -3.22 -3.03 56.18
C ALA A 6 -3.83 -2.50 54.87
N GLN A 7 -3.53 -3.15 53.75
CA GLN A 7 -4.24 -2.94 52.50
C GLN A 7 -5.37 -3.98 52.41
N LYS A 8 -6.61 -3.47 52.47
CA LYS A 8 -7.81 -4.22 52.12
C LYS A 8 -7.81 -4.40 50.61
N VAL A 9 -7.65 -5.63 50.14
CA VAL A 9 -7.92 -5.99 48.75
C VAL A 9 -9.43 -6.15 48.61
N SER A 10 -9.98 -5.40 47.68
CA SER A 10 -11.39 -5.39 47.31
C SER A 10 -11.79 -6.74 46.72
N GLU A 11 -12.89 -7.27 47.25
CA GLU A 11 -13.62 -8.42 46.75
C GLU A 11 -14.24 -8.04 45.40
N SER A 12 -13.57 -8.41 44.30
CA SER A 12 -14.09 -8.24 42.95
C SER A 12 -14.95 -9.46 42.61
N ALA A 13 -16.24 -9.20 42.40
CA ALA A 13 -17.21 -10.19 42.00
C ALA A 13 -16.87 -10.72 40.60
N HIS A 14 -16.26 -11.90 40.53
CA HIS A 14 -16.29 -12.73 39.33
C HIS A 14 -17.72 -13.22 39.14
N ARG A 15 -18.53 -12.45 38.41
CA ARG A 15 -19.76 -12.96 37.81
C ARG A 15 -19.36 -14.01 36.79
N THR A 16 -19.68 -15.25 37.14
CA THR A 16 -19.69 -16.45 36.32
C THR A 16 -20.38 -16.17 34.97
N VAL A 17 -19.58 -15.96 33.92
CA VAL A 17 -20.00 -16.14 32.52
C VAL A 17 -19.56 -17.54 32.11
N HIS A 18 -20.12 -18.55 32.78
CA HIS A 18 -20.13 -19.91 32.26
C HIS A 18 -21.54 -20.14 31.72
N SER A 19 -21.67 -20.81 30.57
CA SER A 19 -22.93 -21.34 30.02
C SER A 19 -23.60 -20.61 28.84
N LEU A 20 -22.91 -19.73 28.08
CA LEU A 20 -23.46 -19.26 26.79
C LEU A 20 -22.67 -19.66 25.54
N HIS A 21 -21.41 -20.09 25.67
CA HIS A 21 -20.59 -20.53 24.52
C HIS A 21 -20.48 -22.05 24.35
N GLU A 22 -21.27 -22.81 25.11
CA GLU A 22 -21.26 -24.29 25.06
C GLU A 22 -22.28 -24.85 24.07
N ARG A 23 -23.16 -24.00 23.50
CA ARG A 23 -24.21 -24.41 22.55
C ARG A 23 -23.85 -24.24 21.07
N HIS A 24 -22.82 -23.47 20.73
CA HIS A 24 -22.34 -23.30 19.35
C HIS A 24 -21.26 -24.33 18.95
N SER A 25 -20.88 -25.24 19.85
CA SER A 25 -19.81 -26.20 19.62
C SER A 25 -20.26 -27.50 18.96
N VAL A 26 -21.55 -27.61 18.62
CA VAL A 26 -22.13 -28.85 18.05
C VAL A 26 -22.03 -28.85 16.52
N LYS A 27 -22.06 -27.69 15.85
CA LYS A 27 -22.01 -27.52 14.38
C LYS A 27 -20.63 -27.80 13.70
N CYS A 28 -19.68 -28.49 14.34
CA CYS A 28 -18.33 -28.63 13.73
C CYS A 28 -17.55 -29.87 14.18
N GLY A 29 -18.14 -30.80 14.93
CA GLY A 29 -17.42 -31.96 15.50
C GLY A 29 -16.25 -31.63 16.45
N LYS A 30 -15.92 -30.35 16.65
CA LYS A 30 -14.77 -29.87 17.42
C LYS A 30 -15.06 -29.94 18.92
N THR A 31 -14.34 -30.83 19.61
CA THR A 31 -14.47 -30.98 21.07
C THR A 31 -13.50 -30.05 21.80
N PHE A 32 -14.02 -29.09 22.56
CA PHE A 32 -13.21 -28.20 23.38
C PHE A 32 -13.19 -28.60 24.86
N VAL A 33 -12.10 -28.29 25.54
CA VAL A 33 -11.96 -28.41 26.99
C VAL A 33 -11.42 -27.12 27.59
N THR A 34 -12.00 -26.66 28.70
CA THR A 34 -11.41 -25.58 29.49
C THR A 34 -10.55 -26.17 30.61
N VAL A 35 -9.26 -25.84 30.59
CA VAL A 35 -8.31 -26.21 31.64
C VAL A 35 -7.77 -24.96 32.31
N THR A 36 -7.39 -25.06 33.58
CA THR A 36 -6.71 -23.97 34.28
C THR A 36 -5.21 -24.09 34.02
N VAL A 37 -4.64 -23.11 33.34
CA VAL A 37 -3.20 -23.00 33.10
C VAL A 37 -2.59 -22.11 34.17
N GLY A 38 -1.63 -22.67 34.90
CA GLY A 38 -0.89 -22.00 35.95
C GLY A 38 0.49 -21.62 35.50
N CYS A 39 0.80 -20.32 35.56
CA CYS A 39 2.11 -19.79 35.24
C CYS A 39 2.65 -18.90 36.35
N GLY A 40 3.64 -19.39 37.09
CA GLY A 40 4.14 -18.69 38.28
C GLY A 40 3.06 -18.59 39.36
N GLN A 41 2.58 -17.37 39.63
CA GLN A 41 1.52 -17.08 40.62
C GLN A 41 0.13 -16.90 40.00
N THR A 42 0.03 -16.85 38.67
CA THR A 42 -1.25 -16.68 37.98
C THR A 42 -1.85 -18.04 37.65
N LEU A 43 -3.18 -18.14 37.80
CA LEU A 43 -3.98 -19.27 37.33
C LEU A 43 -5.07 -18.69 36.43
N ALA A 44 -5.13 -19.13 35.18
CA ALA A 44 -6.11 -18.65 34.21
C ALA A 44 -6.85 -19.83 33.55
N PRO A 45 -8.19 -19.78 33.41
CA PRO A 45 -8.90 -20.74 32.59
C PRO A 45 -8.64 -20.45 31.11
N VAL A 46 -8.24 -21.47 30.37
CA VAL A 46 -7.95 -21.38 28.93
C VAL A 46 -8.73 -22.48 28.22
N LYS A 47 -9.40 -22.13 27.12
CA LYS A 47 -10.15 -23.05 26.26
C LYS A 47 -9.18 -23.64 25.23
N PHE A 48 -9.11 -24.96 25.15
CA PHE A 48 -8.31 -25.69 24.17
C PHE A 48 -9.21 -26.58 23.33
N LEU A 49 -8.89 -26.72 22.05
CA LEU A 49 -9.39 -27.81 21.21
C LEU A 49 -8.65 -29.09 21.60
N LEU A 50 -9.37 -30.19 21.79
CA LEU A 50 -8.76 -31.49 22.03
C LEU A 50 -8.21 -32.03 20.71
N ASP A 51 -6.92 -32.30 20.66
CA ASP A 51 -6.24 -32.83 19.48
C ASP A 51 -5.51 -34.12 19.85
N THR A 52 -6.07 -35.25 19.43
CA THR A 52 -5.53 -36.58 19.73
C THR A 52 -4.39 -37.02 18.83
N GLY A 53 -4.12 -36.32 17.73
CA GLY A 53 -2.96 -36.66 16.91
C GLY A 53 -1.80 -35.68 17.07
N SER A 54 -2.00 -34.52 17.71
CA SER A 54 -0.88 -33.71 18.18
C SER A 54 -0.21 -34.33 19.39
N SER A 55 1.09 -34.57 19.28
CA SER A 55 1.94 -35.06 20.38
C SER A 55 2.26 -33.99 21.43
N VAL A 56 1.94 -32.72 21.17
CA VAL A 56 2.31 -31.58 22.00
C VAL A 56 1.15 -30.61 22.17
N SER A 57 1.08 -29.96 23.33
CA SER A 57 0.09 -28.92 23.57
C SER A 57 0.58 -27.54 23.10
N ILE A 58 -0.27 -26.82 22.37
CA ILE A 58 -0.02 -25.52 21.75
C ILE A 58 -0.95 -24.48 22.36
N LEU A 59 -0.41 -23.32 22.71
CA LEU A 59 -1.16 -22.15 23.14
C LEU A 59 -1.09 -21.07 22.06
N SER A 60 -2.23 -20.51 21.71
CA SER A 60 -2.31 -19.36 20.80
C SER A 60 -1.66 -18.12 21.41
N GLU A 61 -1.06 -17.29 20.57
CA GLU A 61 -0.47 -16.01 20.96
C GLU A 61 -1.52 -15.10 21.63
N SER A 62 -2.73 -15.05 21.09
CA SER A 62 -3.86 -14.32 21.67
C SER A 62 -4.19 -14.77 23.09
N SER A 63 -4.26 -16.09 23.34
CA SER A 63 -4.50 -16.64 24.68
C SER A 63 -3.34 -16.38 25.64
N PHE A 64 -2.11 -16.37 25.14
CA PHE A 64 -0.93 -16.10 25.95
C PHE A 64 -0.90 -14.64 26.44
N LEU A 65 -1.10 -13.68 25.53
CA LEU A 65 -1.11 -12.25 25.85
C LEU A 65 -2.20 -11.92 26.88
N LEU A 66 -3.35 -12.57 26.79
CA LEU A 66 -4.46 -12.34 27.71
C LEU A 66 -4.17 -12.82 29.16
N HIS A 67 -3.31 -13.82 29.33
CA HIS A 67 -3.21 -14.57 30.60
C HIS A 67 -1.81 -14.66 31.20
N SER A 68 -0.76 -14.41 30.43
CA SER A 68 0.61 -14.84 30.78
C SER A 68 1.72 -13.89 30.30
N ASP A 69 1.41 -12.61 30.08
CA ASP A 69 2.34 -11.58 29.58
C ASP A 69 3.63 -11.40 30.40
N SER A 70 3.64 -11.84 31.66
CA SER A 70 4.80 -11.73 32.56
C SER A 70 5.73 -12.95 32.56
N VAL A 71 5.43 -13.96 31.75
CA VAL A 71 6.13 -15.24 31.76
C VAL A 71 7.26 -15.23 30.74
N GLY A 72 8.47 -15.57 31.20
CA GLY A 72 9.60 -15.75 30.30
C GLY A 72 9.37 -16.93 29.35
N VAL A 73 9.31 -16.66 28.06
CA VAL A 73 9.25 -17.67 27.00
C VAL A 73 10.68 -18.04 26.60
N GLU A 74 11.01 -19.33 26.63
CA GLU A 74 12.32 -19.83 26.20
C GLU A 74 12.31 -20.09 24.68
N PRO A 75 13.36 -19.67 23.95
CA PRO A 75 13.48 -19.99 22.53
C PRO A 75 13.69 -21.49 22.35
N ARG A 76 12.95 -22.10 21.42
CA ARG A 76 12.98 -23.54 21.21
C ARG A 76 13.93 -23.92 20.08
N SER A 77 14.69 -25.01 20.28
CA SER A 77 15.64 -25.54 19.28
C SER A 77 15.07 -26.64 18.37
N LYS A 78 13.85 -27.12 18.62
CA LYS A 78 13.22 -28.20 17.86
C LYS A 78 12.10 -27.67 16.98
N GLN A 79 12.19 -27.93 15.68
CA GLN A 79 11.15 -27.66 14.69
C GLN A 79 9.93 -28.56 14.97
N VAL A 80 8.75 -27.96 15.04
CA VAL A 80 7.47 -28.68 15.08
C VAL A 80 6.90 -28.66 13.68
N ARG A 81 6.19 -29.73 13.31
CA ARG A 81 5.63 -29.89 11.99
C ARG A 81 4.16 -30.29 12.06
N THR A 82 3.40 -29.93 11.04
CA THR A 82 2.01 -30.38 10.83
C THR A 82 2.01 -31.84 10.37
N TYR A 83 0.83 -32.42 10.19
CA TYR A 83 0.69 -33.77 9.62
C TYR A 83 1.17 -33.85 8.17
N CYS A 84 1.05 -32.76 7.42
CA CYS A 84 1.54 -32.62 6.05
C CYS A 84 3.05 -32.35 5.98
N ASP A 85 3.76 -32.46 7.11
CA ASP A 85 5.20 -32.21 7.25
C ASP A 85 5.61 -30.74 7.05
N ASP A 86 4.66 -29.80 7.12
CA ASP A 86 4.92 -28.36 7.03
C ASP A 86 5.49 -27.82 8.34
N PRO A 87 6.47 -26.89 8.29
CA PRO A 87 7.05 -26.32 9.49
C PRO A 87 6.07 -25.39 10.21
N VAL A 88 5.79 -25.67 11.49
CA VAL A 88 4.98 -24.80 12.34
C VAL A 88 5.86 -23.70 12.94
N ARG A 89 5.44 -22.43 12.77
CA ARG A 89 6.11 -21.27 13.38
C ARG A 89 5.88 -21.27 14.90
N VAL A 90 6.93 -21.55 15.66
CA VAL A 90 6.91 -21.54 17.13
C VAL A 90 7.61 -20.28 17.65
N LEU A 91 6.88 -19.41 18.34
CA LEU A 91 7.40 -18.20 18.97
C LEU A 91 8.26 -18.52 20.20
N GLY A 92 7.94 -19.61 20.88
CA GLY A 92 8.80 -20.21 21.89
C GLY A 92 8.06 -21.26 22.72
N CYS A 93 8.63 -21.62 23.87
CA CYS A 93 7.99 -22.55 24.78
C CYS A 93 8.17 -22.12 26.23
N PHE A 94 7.20 -22.47 27.07
CA PHE A 94 7.28 -22.17 28.50
C PHE A 94 6.59 -23.28 29.30
N ARG A 95 7.08 -23.45 30.53
CA ARG A 95 6.64 -24.53 31.42
C ARG A 95 5.50 -24.05 32.29
N VAL A 96 4.39 -24.79 32.30
CA VAL A 96 3.17 -24.45 33.04
C VAL A 96 2.65 -25.64 33.86
N GLU A 97 1.86 -25.35 34.88
CA GLU A 97 1.00 -26.35 35.54
C GLU A 97 -0.41 -26.31 34.93
N ILE A 98 -0.81 -27.37 34.24
CA ILE A 98 -2.16 -27.53 33.70
C ILE A 98 -3.00 -28.29 34.72
N VAL A 99 -4.17 -27.76 35.05
CA VAL A 99 -5.12 -28.35 36.00
C VAL A 99 -6.46 -28.57 35.32
N HIS A 100 -6.95 -29.80 35.38
CA HIS A 100 -8.28 -30.17 34.92
C HIS A 100 -8.95 -31.05 35.98
N LYS A 101 -10.11 -30.60 36.49
CA LYS A 101 -10.81 -31.24 37.61
C LYS A 101 -9.88 -31.42 38.82
N THR A 102 -9.60 -32.67 39.22
CA THR A 102 -8.72 -33.01 40.34
C THR A 102 -7.30 -33.39 39.91
N LYS A 103 -7.02 -33.36 38.61
CA LYS A 103 -5.73 -33.74 38.03
C LYS A 103 -4.89 -32.52 37.72
N ARG A 104 -3.59 -32.65 37.94
CA ARG A 104 -2.58 -31.62 37.66
C ARG A 104 -1.43 -32.24 36.91
N LYS A 105 -0.89 -31.50 35.95
CA LYS A 105 0.26 -31.91 35.16
C LYS A 105 1.11 -30.70 34.86
N THR A 106 2.41 -30.79 35.15
CA THR A 106 3.37 -29.85 34.59
C THR A 106 3.73 -30.26 33.17
N ALA A 107 3.55 -29.36 32.21
CA ALA A 107 3.83 -29.57 30.78
C ALA A 107 4.53 -28.34 30.19
N ASN A 108 5.13 -28.51 29.01
CA ASN A 108 5.68 -27.39 28.24
C ASN A 108 4.69 -27.05 27.14
N LEU A 109 4.11 -25.86 27.20
CA LEU A 109 3.26 -25.36 26.12
C LEU A 109 4.12 -24.67 25.08
N LEU A 110 3.73 -24.85 23.82
CA LEU A 110 4.33 -24.16 22.69
C LEU A 110 3.52 -22.94 22.36
N LEU A 111 4.17 -21.80 22.26
CA LEU A 111 3.55 -20.56 21.85
C LEU A 111 3.63 -20.47 20.32
N CYS A 112 2.48 -20.45 19.67
CA CYS A 112 2.38 -20.33 18.21
C CYS A 112 1.45 -19.15 17.87
N PRO A 113 1.64 -18.49 16.71
CA PRO A 113 0.74 -17.42 16.24
C PRO A 113 -0.58 -17.98 15.69
N SER A 114 -1.00 -19.17 16.13
CA SER A 114 -2.26 -19.78 15.71
C SER A 114 -3.44 -19.11 16.41
N GLU A 115 -4.61 -19.09 15.78
CA GLU A 115 -5.83 -18.58 16.41
C GLU A 115 -6.37 -19.52 17.50
N THR A 116 -6.20 -20.84 17.29
CA THR A 116 -6.71 -21.86 18.21
C THR A 116 -5.61 -22.47 19.06
N SER A 117 -5.90 -22.64 20.36
CA SER A 117 -5.05 -23.40 21.29
C SER A 117 -5.39 -24.89 21.24
N LEU A 118 -4.39 -25.75 21.13
CA LEU A 118 -4.53 -27.21 21.00
C LEU A 118 -4.02 -27.92 22.26
N LEU A 119 -4.81 -28.83 22.81
CA LEU A 119 -4.36 -29.71 23.90
C LEU A 119 -3.99 -31.07 23.30
N GLY A 120 -2.69 -31.32 23.21
CA GLY A 120 -2.16 -32.56 22.65
C GLY A 120 -2.20 -33.73 23.62
N VAL A 121 -1.79 -34.89 23.11
CA VAL A 121 -1.75 -36.18 23.82
C VAL A 121 -0.90 -36.10 25.10
N ASP A 122 0.15 -35.27 25.13
CA ASP A 122 1.02 -35.08 26.29
C ASP A 122 0.30 -34.61 27.55
N ALA A 123 -0.74 -33.78 27.37
CA ALA A 123 -1.59 -33.29 28.43
C ALA A 123 -2.86 -34.14 28.59
N ILE A 124 -3.49 -34.58 27.50
CA ILE A 124 -4.72 -35.42 27.53
C ILE A 124 -4.52 -36.67 28.38
N ASP A 125 -3.47 -37.45 28.10
CA ASP A 125 -3.19 -38.71 28.79
C ASP A 125 -2.84 -38.53 30.27
N ALA A 126 -2.11 -37.44 30.55
CA ALA A 126 -1.66 -37.11 31.90
C ALA A 126 -2.82 -36.63 32.77
N LEU A 127 -3.75 -35.86 32.19
CA LEU A 127 -4.93 -35.33 32.86
C LEU A 127 -6.09 -36.34 32.88
N LYS A 128 -5.96 -37.49 32.19
CA LYS A 128 -7.00 -38.52 32.06
C LYS A 128 -8.31 -37.94 31.51
N ILE A 129 -8.17 -37.11 30.48
CA ILE A 129 -9.30 -36.63 29.69
C ILE A 129 -9.71 -37.79 28.80
N GLY A 130 -10.89 -38.37 29.07
CA GLY A 130 -11.45 -39.44 28.27
C GLY A 130 -12.36 -38.86 27.20
N ILE A 131 -12.11 -39.22 25.95
CA ILE A 131 -12.98 -38.93 24.80
C ILE A 131 -13.76 -40.23 24.55
N ARG A 132 -15.09 -40.18 24.67
CA ARG A 132 -16.00 -41.25 24.22
C ARG A 132 -16.98 -40.60 23.26
N CYS A 133 -17.48 -41.34 22.26
CA CYS A 133 -18.39 -40.87 21.22
C CYS A 133 -19.31 -39.75 21.71
N SER A 134 -19.25 -38.59 21.03
CA SER A 134 -19.92 -37.29 21.28
C SER A 134 -20.00 -36.76 22.74
N GLN A 135 -19.49 -37.46 23.76
CA GLN A 135 -19.61 -37.09 25.17
C GLN A 135 -18.33 -37.38 26.00
N LEU A 136 -17.86 -36.36 26.73
CA LEU A 136 -16.70 -36.42 27.64
C LEU A 136 -16.98 -37.23 28.92
N VAL A 137 -16.77 -38.55 28.89
CA VAL A 137 -16.97 -39.43 30.07
C VAL A 137 -15.65 -39.74 30.79
N ALA A 138 -15.60 -39.49 32.10
CA ALA A 138 -14.52 -39.99 32.96
C ALA A 138 -14.77 -41.47 33.33
N PRO A 139 -13.73 -42.34 33.39
CA PRO A 139 -13.94 -43.75 33.70
C PRO A 139 -14.46 -43.93 35.14
N ILE A 140 -15.73 -44.30 35.25
CA ILE A 140 -16.33 -44.78 36.50
C ILE A 140 -15.82 -46.19 36.73
N ALA A 141 -15.16 -46.39 37.87
CA ALA A 141 -14.61 -47.67 38.28
C ALA A 141 -15.73 -48.72 38.40
N SER A 142 -15.69 -49.71 37.53
CA SER A 142 -16.57 -50.88 37.52
C SER A 142 -16.39 -51.71 38.79
N ARG A 143 -17.43 -51.74 39.63
CA ARG A 143 -17.66 -52.78 40.62
C ARG A 143 -19.11 -53.23 40.46
N MET A 144 -19.32 -54.49 40.07
CA MET A 144 -20.12 -55.45 40.83
C MET A 144 -20.37 -56.72 39.98
N ASP A 145 -19.62 -57.77 40.31
CA ASP A 145 -19.96 -59.15 39.99
C ASP A 145 -20.85 -59.66 41.14
N SER A 146 -22.12 -59.96 40.88
CA SER A 146 -23.02 -60.63 41.84
C SER A 146 -23.79 -61.77 41.15
N PRO A 147 -23.93 -62.96 41.78
CA PRO A 147 -24.27 -64.20 41.09
C PRO A 147 -25.78 -64.44 40.86
N GLU A 148 -26.63 -63.41 40.99
CA GLU A 148 -28.10 -63.57 41.00
C GLU A 148 -28.76 -63.62 39.61
N VAL A 149 -27.99 -63.47 38.51
CA VAL A 149 -28.52 -63.29 37.15
C VAL A 149 -28.59 -64.60 36.35
N ARG A 150 -29.16 -65.67 36.92
CA ARG A 150 -29.27 -66.97 36.21
C ARG A 150 -30.70 -67.47 35.94
N HIS A 151 -31.74 -66.74 36.36
CA HIS A 151 -33.14 -67.15 36.13
C HIS A 151 -33.93 -66.31 35.11
N LEU A 152 -33.37 -65.24 34.53
CA LEU A 152 -34.05 -64.42 33.50
C LEU A 152 -33.91 -64.95 32.05
N ARG A 153 -33.15 -66.03 31.83
CA ARG A 153 -32.66 -66.40 30.49
C ARG A 153 -33.72 -66.86 29.47
N ASN A 154 -34.95 -67.19 29.88
CA ASN A 154 -35.98 -67.73 28.97
C ASN A 154 -37.16 -66.78 28.67
N GLN A 155 -37.32 -65.65 29.37
CA GLN A 155 -38.23 -64.57 28.95
C GLN A 155 -37.54 -63.57 28.01
N ASN A 156 -36.20 -63.63 27.91
CA ASN A 156 -35.39 -62.72 27.12
C ASN A 156 -35.34 -63.05 25.62
N VAL A 157 -35.95 -64.15 25.14
CA VAL A 157 -35.84 -64.51 23.70
C VAL A 157 -36.87 -63.75 22.86
N ALA A 158 -38.14 -63.70 23.29
CA ALA A 158 -39.16 -62.94 22.56
C ALA A 158 -38.94 -61.41 22.66
N ARG A 159 -38.43 -60.94 23.81
CA ARG A 159 -38.05 -59.54 23.97
C ARG A 159 -36.83 -59.15 23.11
N LYS A 160 -35.96 -60.12 22.79
CA LYS A 160 -34.78 -59.87 21.96
C LYS A 160 -35.12 -59.73 20.48
N GLU A 161 -36.17 -60.41 20.00
CA GLU A 161 -36.63 -60.23 18.61
C GLU A 161 -37.30 -58.85 18.42
N GLU A 162 -38.07 -58.38 19.41
CA GLU A 162 -38.67 -57.03 19.38
C GLU A 162 -37.60 -55.91 19.54
N GLU A 163 -36.55 -56.17 20.33
CA GLU A 163 -35.40 -55.27 20.49
C GLU A 163 -34.47 -55.24 19.26
N GLU A 164 -34.37 -56.35 18.50
CA GLU A 164 -33.65 -56.36 17.21
C GLU A 164 -34.44 -55.63 16.10
N GLU A 165 -35.78 -55.68 16.11
CA GLU A 165 -36.61 -54.95 15.14
C GLU A 165 -36.61 -53.43 15.44
N GLU A 166 -36.63 -53.01 16.72
CA GLU A 166 -36.42 -51.61 17.09
C GLU A 166 -34.99 -51.11 16.77
N GLU A 167 -33.94 -51.94 16.93
CA GLU A 167 -32.58 -51.58 16.51
C GLU A 167 -32.46 -51.43 14.99
N GLU A 168 -33.10 -52.29 14.18
CA GLU A 168 -33.12 -52.14 12.71
C GLU A 168 -33.87 -50.86 12.26
N GLU A 169 -35.00 -50.50 12.90
CA GLU A 169 -35.69 -49.22 12.60
C GLU A 169 -34.86 -47.99 13.03
N GLU A 170 -34.15 -48.04 14.16
CA GLU A 170 -33.24 -46.95 14.56
C GLU A 170 -32.03 -46.82 13.62
N GLU A 171 -31.47 -47.93 13.10
CA GLU A 171 -30.39 -47.90 12.09
C GLU A 171 -30.88 -47.32 10.75
N GLU A 172 -32.10 -47.65 10.29
CA GLU A 172 -32.68 -47.04 9.07
C GLU A 172 -32.96 -45.53 9.23
N GLU A 173 -33.44 -45.08 10.41
CA GLU A 173 -33.61 -43.63 10.68
C GLU A 173 -32.26 -42.89 10.76
N GLU A 174 -31.21 -43.50 11.34
CA GLU A 174 -29.85 -42.91 11.34
C GLU A 174 -29.25 -42.83 9.92
N GLU A 175 -29.46 -43.84 9.05
CA GLU A 175 -29.01 -43.78 7.65
C GLU A 175 -29.76 -42.69 6.84
N GLU A 176 -31.07 -42.50 7.06
CA GLU A 176 -31.82 -41.41 6.40
C GLU A 176 -31.37 -40.01 6.89
N GLU A 177 -31.07 -39.84 8.19
CA GLU A 177 -30.52 -38.57 8.71
C GLU A 177 -29.10 -38.29 8.17
N GLU A 178 -28.24 -39.32 8.01
CA GLU A 178 -26.91 -39.15 7.39
C GLU A 178 -27.02 -38.78 5.89
N GLU A 179 -27.95 -39.36 5.12
CA GLU A 179 -28.17 -38.96 3.72
C GLU A 179 -28.70 -37.52 3.60
N GLU A 180 -29.61 -37.07 4.48
CA GLU A 180 -30.07 -35.67 4.50
C GLU A 180 -28.95 -34.68 4.88
N GLU A 181 -28.06 -35.03 5.83
CA GLU A 181 -26.89 -34.21 6.17
C GLU A 181 -25.87 -34.13 5.01
N GLU A 182 -25.64 -35.24 4.26
CA GLU A 182 -24.78 -35.22 3.07
C GLU A 182 -25.37 -34.36 1.93
N GLU A 183 -26.69 -34.39 1.70
CA GLU A 183 -27.35 -33.52 0.70
C GLU A 183 -27.28 -32.03 1.11
N GLU A 184 -27.44 -31.68 2.40
CA GLU A 184 -27.27 -30.30 2.87
C GLU A 184 -25.81 -29.82 2.74
N GLU A 185 -24.81 -30.67 2.99
CA GLU A 185 -23.39 -30.31 2.78
C GLU A 185 -23.05 -30.11 1.29
N GLU A 186 -23.60 -30.94 0.38
CA GLU A 186 -23.42 -30.73 -1.08
C GLU A 186 -24.09 -29.43 -1.56
N GLU A 187 -25.28 -29.06 -1.06
CA GLU A 187 -25.92 -27.77 -1.39
C GLU A 187 -25.12 -26.56 -0.85
N GLU A 188 -24.56 -26.65 0.38
CA GLU A 188 -23.69 -25.58 0.91
C GLU A 188 -22.37 -25.45 0.11
N GLU A 189 -21.77 -26.55 -0.36
CA GLU A 189 -20.58 -26.49 -1.22
C GLU A 189 -20.89 -25.89 -2.61
N GLU A 190 -22.04 -26.20 -3.22
CA GLU A 190 -22.45 -25.58 -4.50
C GLU A 190 -22.73 -24.07 -4.34
N GLU A 191 -23.35 -23.62 -3.24
CA GLU A 191 -23.55 -22.19 -2.96
C GLU A 191 -22.21 -21.45 -2.72
N GLU A 192 -21.23 -22.08 -2.03
CA GLU A 192 -19.90 -21.48 -1.85
C GLU A 192 -19.12 -21.39 -3.18
N GLU A 193 -19.22 -22.39 -4.08
CA GLU A 193 -18.60 -22.31 -5.42
C GLU A 193 -19.25 -21.22 -6.30
N GLU A 194 -20.58 -21.03 -6.24
CA GLU A 194 -21.25 -19.93 -6.96
C GLU A 194 -20.86 -18.54 -6.42
N GLU A 195 -20.71 -18.37 -5.09
CA GLU A 195 -20.22 -17.11 -4.51
C GLU A 195 -18.75 -16.82 -4.88
N GLU A 196 -17.87 -17.84 -4.93
CA GLU A 196 -16.48 -17.66 -5.39
C GLU A 196 -16.41 -17.28 -6.89
N GLU A 197 -17.25 -17.87 -7.76
CA GLU A 197 -17.31 -17.48 -9.18
C GLU A 197 -17.84 -16.04 -9.36
N GLU A 198 -18.84 -15.59 -8.58
CA GLU A 198 -19.31 -14.19 -8.61
C GLU A 198 -18.25 -13.20 -8.12
N GLU A 199 -17.47 -13.54 -7.07
CA GLU A 199 -16.35 -12.69 -6.60
C GLU A 199 -15.21 -12.61 -7.64
N GLU A 200 -14.87 -13.71 -8.34
CA GLU A 200 -13.88 -13.68 -9.42
C GLU A 200 -14.34 -12.84 -10.63
N GLU A 201 -15.63 -12.89 -11.01
CA GLU A 201 -16.18 -12.03 -12.07
C GLU A 201 -16.18 -10.54 -11.67
N GLU A 202 -16.50 -10.20 -10.42
CA GLU A 202 -16.41 -8.80 -9.93
C GLU A 202 -14.95 -8.29 -9.90
N GLU A 203 -13.97 -9.11 -9.49
CA GLU A 203 -12.55 -8.73 -9.54
C GLU A 203 -12.05 -8.54 -10.99
N GLU A 204 -12.46 -9.38 -11.95
CA GLU A 204 -12.12 -9.17 -13.38
C GLU A 204 -12.74 -7.89 -13.96
N GLU A 205 -13.99 -7.54 -13.60
CA GLU A 205 -14.61 -6.28 -14.03
C GLU A 205 -13.91 -5.05 -13.40
N GLU A 206 -13.48 -5.10 -12.14
CA GLU A 206 -12.71 -4.01 -11.51
C GLU A 206 -11.32 -3.85 -12.15
N GLU A 207 -10.62 -4.94 -12.52
CA GLU A 207 -9.34 -4.86 -13.24
C GLU A 207 -9.50 -4.28 -14.66
N GLU A 208 -10.58 -4.62 -15.39
CA GLU A 208 -10.85 -4.02 -16.71
C GLU A 208 -11.19 -2.51 -16.60
N GLU A 209 -11.92 -2.07 -15.57
CA GLU A 209 -12.19 -0.63 -15.34
C GLU A 209 -10.90 0.13 -14.97
N GLU A 210 -10.00 -0.44 -14.16
CA GLU A 210 -8.70 0.19 -13.85
C GLU A 210 -7.79 0.30 -15.09
N GLU A 211 -7.76 -0.72 -15.97
CA GLU A 211 -7.00 -0.65 -17.23
C GLU A 211 -7.58 0.41 -18.20
N GLU A 212 -8.91 0.56 -18.30
CA GLU A 212 -9.53 1.63 -19.11
C GLU A 212 -9.23 3.04 -18.55
N GLU A 213 -9.22 3.23 -17.23
CA GLU A 213 -8.83 4.52 -16.62
C GLU A 213 -7.34 4.85 -16.86
N GLU A 214 -6.43 3.87 -16.79
CA GLU A 214 -5.01 4.09 -17.11
C GLU A 214 -4.79 4.45 -18.60
N GLU A 215 -5.52 3.80 -19.53
CA GLU A 215 -5.44 4.16 -20.96
C GLU A 215 -5.99 5.58 -21.23
N GLU A 216 -7.08 6.00 -20.56
CA GLU A 216 -7.60 7.38 -20.67
C GLU A 216 -6.61 8.43 -20.11
N GLU A 217 -5.93 8.15 -18.98
CA GLU A 217 -4.89 9.05 -18.44
C GLU A 217 -3.67 9.15 -19.39
N GLU A 218 -3.21 8.06 -20.00
CA GLU A 218 -2.12 8.10 -20.99
C GLU A 218 -2.53 8.92 -22.25
N GLU A 219 -3.77 8.79 -22.75
CA GLU A 219 -4.26 9.60 -23.88
C GLU A 219 -4.39 11.10 -23.53
N GLU A 220 -4.74 11.45 -22.29
CA GLU A 220 -4.76 12.85 -21.83
C GLU A 220 -3.33 13.43 -21.71
N GLU A 221 -2.36 12.67 -21.19
CA GLU A 221 -0.95 13.11 -21.12
C GLU A 221 -0.35 13.32 -22.51
N GLU A 222 -0.60 12.42 -23.49
CA GLU A 222 -0.13 12.60 -24.87
C GLU A 222 -0.73 13.86 -25.53
N GLN A 223 -2.01 14.17 -25.25
CA GLN A 223 -2.65 15.40 -25.77
C GLN A 223 -2.14 16.68 -25.11
N GLU A 224 -1.71 16.63 -23.85
CA GLU A 224 -1.10 17.78 -23.17
C GLU A 224 0.32 18.02 -23.70
N GLU A 225 1.11 16.96 -23.95
CA GLU A 225 2.43 17.08 -24.59
C GLU A 225 2.33 17.62 -26.04
N GLU A 226 1.37 17.16 -26.86
CA GLU A 226 1.17 17.70 -28.22
C GLU A 226 0.78 19.20 -28.19
N GLN A 227 -0.02 19.64 -27.20
CA GLN A 227 -0.36 21.06 -27.04
C GLN A 227 0.85 21.91 -26.59
N GLU A 228 1.69 21.39 -25.71
CA GLU A 228 2.90 22.10 -25.27
C GLU A 228 3.92 22.24 -26.43
N GLU A 229 4.05 21.22 -27.28
CA GLU A 229 4.86 21.31 -28.52
C GLU A 229 4.28 22.33 -29.53
N GLU A 230 2.96 22.38 -29.74
CA GLU A 230 2.34 23.39 -30.61
C GLU A 230 2.53 24.83 -30.07
N GLU A 231 2.43 25.04 -28.75
CA GLU A 231 2.69 26.35 -28.14
C GLU A 231 4.18 26.77 -28.27
N GLU A 232 5.13 25.83 -28.14
CA GLU A 232 6.57 26.11 -28.33
C GLU A 232 6.90 26.44 -29.80
N GLU A 233 6.27 25.75 -30.78
CA GLU A 233 6.41 26.11 -32.20
C GLU A 233 5.80 27.49 -32.52
N GLU A 234 4.65 27.86 -31.94
CA GLU A 234 4.08 29.21 -32.12
C GLU A 234 4.97 30.31 -31.51
N GLU A 235 5.58 30.08 -30.34
CA GLU A 235 6.53 31.04 -29.74
C GLU A 235 7.81 31.19 -30.59
N GLU A 236 8.35 30.10 -31.17
CA GLU A 236 9.50 30.18 -32.08
C GLU A 236 9.16 30.95 -33.38
N GLU A 237 7.97 30.76 -33.96
CA GLU A 237 7.53 31.53 -35.14
C GLU A 237 7.35 33.03 -34.82
N GLU A 238 6.82 33.39 -33.65
CA GLU A 238 6.71 34.80 -33.22
C GLU A 238 8.10 35.44 -33.01
N GLU A 239 9.07 34.73 -32.43
CA GLU A 239 10.45 35.24 -32.28
C GLU A 239 11.14 35.44 -33.64
N GLU A 240 10.95 34.53 -34.61
CA GLU A 240 11.49 34.70 -35.97
C GLU A 240 10.85 35.91 -36.70
N GLU A 241 9.54 36.15 -36.56
CA GLU A 241 8.89 37.34 -37.13
C GLU A 241 9.40 38.65 -36.48
N GLU A 242 9.64 38.68 -35.17
CA GLU A 242 10.22 39.85 -34.49
C GLU A 242 11.67 40.14 -34.96
N GLU A 243 12.51 39.10 -35.15
CA GLU A 243 13.86 39.27 -35.70
C GLU A 243 13.85 39.80 -37.14
N GLU A 244 12.94 39.31 -38.00
CA GLU A 244 12.79 39.84 -39.37
C GLU A 244 12.34 41.32 -39.39
N GLU A 245 11.40 41.72 -38.50
CA GLU A 245 10.99 43.13 -38.39
C GLU A 245 12.15 44.04 -37.90
N GLU A 246 12.97 43.59 -36.93
CA GLU A 246 14.15 44.34 -36.48
C GLU A 246 15.19 44.50 -37.61
N GLU A 247 15.45 43.45 -38.41
CA GLU A 247 16.37 43.54 -39.56
C GLU A 247 15.85 44.52 -40.63
N GLU A 248 14.55 44.52 -40.93
CA GLU A 248 13.95 45.49 -41.88
C GLU A 248 14.07 46.94 -41.36
N GLU A 249 13.84 47.19 -40.06
CA GLU A 249 14.03 48.53 -39.47
C GLU A 249 15.49 49.00 -39.55
N GLU A 250 16.48 48.12 -39.29
CA GLU A 250 17.90 48.45 -39.42
C GLU A 250 18.28 48.79 -40.88
N GLU A 251 17.78 48.04 -41.87
CA GLU A 251 18.01 48.34 -43.29
C GLU A 251 17.41 49.70 -43.69
N GLU A 252 16.20 50.04 -43.22
CA GLU A 252 15.59 51.34 -43.47
C GLU A 252 16.41 52.49 -42.85
N GLU A 253 16.92 52.34 -41.62
CA GLU A 253 17.78 53.34 -40.98
C GLU A 253 19.08 53.56 -41.77
N GLU A 254 19.73 52.47 -42.25
CA GLU A 254 20.94 52.56 -43.07
C GLU A 254 20.69 53.32 -44.39
N GLU A 255 19.58 53.02 -45.08
CA GLU A 255 19.19 53.71 -46.31
C GLU A 255 18.99 55.22 -46.08
N GLN A 256 18.29 55.58 -44.99
CA GLN A 256 18.08 56.97 -44.59
C GLN A 256 19.40 57.70 -44.31
N GLU A 257 20.35 57.05 -43.63
CA GLU A 257 21.66 57.62 -43.33
C GLU A 257 22.51 57.82 -44.62
N GLU A 258 22.39 56.91 -45.59
CA GLU A 258 23.05 57.02 -46.90
C GLU A 258 22.48 58.18 -47.73
N GLU A 259 21.15 58.33 -47.76
CA GLU A 259 20.41 59.45 -48.36
C GLU A 259 20.85 60.81 -47.77
N GLU A 260 20.93 60.89 -46.45
CA GLU A 260 21.45 62.01 -45.66
C GLU A 260 22.90 62.38 -46.09
N LYS A 261 23.79 61.38 -46.14
CA LYS A 261 25.19 61.52 -46.59
C LYS A 261 25.25 62.03 -48.04
N LYS A 262 24.42 61.50 -48.94
CA LYS A 262 24.29 61.96 -50.35
C LYS A 262 23.81 63.41 -50.43
N LYS A 263 22.78 63.82 -49.65
CA LYS A 263 22.27 65.20 -49.56
C LYS A 263 23.35 66.17 -49.04
N LYS A 264 24.10 65.80 -48.00
CA LYS A 264 25.24 66.57 -47.43
C LYS A 264 26.37 66.76 -48.47
N LYS A 265 26.75 65.70 -49.21
CA LYS A 265 27.75 65.76 -50.31
C LYS A 265 27.30 66.72 -51.44
N LYS A 266 26.03 66.63 -51.89
CA LYS A 266 25.45 67.53 -52.90
C LYS A 266 25.48 69.01 -52.45
N LYS A 267 25.13 69.30 -51.18
CA LYS A 267 25.22 70.67 -50.60
C LYS A 267 26.65 71.21 -50.58
N LYS A 268 27.64 70.40 -50.14
CA LYS A 268 29.08 70.78 -50.13
C LYS A 268 29.59 71.13 -51.54
N ASN A 269 29.23 70.33 -52.55
CA ASN A 269 29.63 70.58 -53.95
C ASN A 269 29.00 71.86 -54.53
N LYS A 270 27.71 72.13 -54.26
CA LYS A 270 27.06 73.40 -54.65
C LYS A 270 27.79 74.62 -54.07
N ASN A 271 28.21 74.56 -52.80
CA ASN A 271 28.96 75.65 -52.14
C ASN A 271 30.37 75.84 -52.71
N LYS A 272 31.12 74.76 -52.96
CA LYS A 272 32.44 74.82 -53.64
C LYS A 272 32.33 75.52 -54.99
N ASN A 273 31.32 75.18 -55.81
CA ASN A 273 31.09 75.81 -57.11
C ASN A 273 30.71 77.30 -57.01
N LYS A 274 29.85 77.68 -56.04
CA LYS A 274 29.54 79.10 -55.78
C LYS A 274 30.79 79.89 -55.42
N ASN A 275 31.67 79.36 -54.56
CA ASN A 275 32.94 80.01 -54.18
C ASN A 275 33.92 80.12 -55.36
N LYS A 276 34.05 79.07 -56.18
CA LYS A 276 34.88 79.10 -57.40
C LYS A 276 34.42 80.20 -58.38
N LYS A 277 33.10 80.35 -58.58
CA LYS A 277 32.52 81.45 -59.39
C LYS A 277 32.81 82.83 -58.78
N LYS A 278 32.66 83.01 -57.45
CA LYS A 278 32.98 84.27 -56.76
C LYS A 278 34.47 84.65 -56.91
N ASN A 279 35.38 83.70 -56.74
CA ASN A 279 36.83 83.92 -56.91
C ASN A 279 37.21 84.25 -58.36
N LYS A 280 36.61 83.58 -59.35
CA LYS A 280 36.80 83.91 -60.78
C LYS A 280 36.36 85.35 -61.08
N LYS A 281 35.22 85.81 -60.53
CA LYS A 281 34.77 87.21 -60.66
C LYS A 281 35.75 88.19 -59.98
N LYS A 282 36.24 87.90 -58.77
CA LYS A 282 37.23 88.74 -58.05
C LYS A 282 38.54 88.86 -58.85
N ASN A 283 39.09 87.76 -59.36
CA ASN A 283 40.31 87.78 -60.18
C ASN A 283 40.12 88.55 -61.49
N LYS A 284 38.96 88.42 -62.16
CA LYS A 284 38.65 89.21 -63.37
C LYS A 284 38.62 90.71 -63.07
N LYS A 285 38.05 91.13 -61.92
CA LYS A 285 38.09 92.53 -61.44
C LYS A 285 39.51 93.01 -61.14
N LYS A 286 40.32 92.21 -60.43
CA LYS A 286 41.74 92.52 -60.13
C LYS A 286 42.56 92.70 -61.42
N ASN A 287 42.43 91.80 -62.38
CA ASN A 287 43.11 91.91 -63.68
C ASN A 287 42.66 93.14 -64.48
N LYS A 288 41.38 93.52 -64.42
CA LYS A 288 40.88 94.75 -65.07
C LYS A 288 41.53 96.00 -64.46
N LYS A 289 41.56 96.11 -63.12
CA LYS A 289 42.26 97.21 -62.41
C LYS A 289 43.77 97.24 -62.71
N GLY A 290 44.42 96.08 -62.75
CA GLY A 290 45.85 95.99 -63.09
C GLY A 290 46.17 96.48 -64.51
N LYS A 291 45.31 96.15 -65.51
CA LYS A 291 45.44 96.66 -66.87
C LYS A 291 45.25 98.19 -66.94
N GLU A 292 44.32 98.72 -66.15
CA GLU A 292 44.02 100.16 -66.06
C GLU A 292 45.17 100.95 -65.43
N GLN A 293 45.75 100.44 -64.34
CA GLN A 293 46.96 101.00 -63.73
C GLN A 293 48.16 100.97 -64.68
N LYS A 294 48.36 99.88 -65.44
CA LYS A 294 49.41 99.82 -66.48
C LYS A 294 49.19 100.87 -67.57
N LYS A 295 47.95 101.10 -68.02
CA LYS A 295 47.62 102.19 -68.97
C LYS A 295 47.93 103.57 -68.39
N ASN A 296 47.59 103.83 -67.13
CA ASN A 296 47.90 105.10 -66.47
C ASN A 296 49.40 105.30 -66.25
N LYS A 297 50.16 104.25 -65.94
CA LYS A 297 51.63 104.30 -65.85
C LYS A 297 52.26 104.61 -67.21
N LYS A 298 51.78 104.02 -68.31
CA LYS A 298 52.20 104.38 -69.68
C LYS A 298 51.89 105.85 -70.00
N LYS A 299 50.68 106.34 -69.71
CA LYS A 299 50.31 107.77 -69.90
C LYS A 299 51.19 108.73 -69.08
N ARG A 300 51.55 108.37 -67.85
CA ARG A 300 52.47 109.16 -67.01
C ARG A 300 53.90 109.17 -67.58
N ARG A 301 54.37 108.07 -68.16
CA ARG A 301 55.69 108.00 -68.80
C ARG A 301 55.76 108.85 -70.08
N THR A 302 54.72 108.88 -70.91
CA THR A 302 54.66 109.79 -72.06
C THR A 302 54.63 111.26 -71.63
N ARG A 303 53.88 111.61 -70.57
CA ARG A 303 53.85 112.98 -70.02
C ARG A 303 55.18 113.46 -69.43
N LYS A 304 56.02 112.56 -68.89
CA LYS A 304 57.35 112.91 -68.39
C LYS A 304 58.37 113.16 -69.51
N ARG A 305 58.21 112.50 -70.67
CA ARG A 305 59.07 112.76 -71.84
C ARG A 305 58.82 114.13 -72.46
N THR A 306 57.57 114.57 -72.56
CA THR A 306 57.21 115.92 -73.05
C THR A 306 57.60 117.07 -72.12
N LYS A 307 58.12 116.81 -70.91
CA LYS A 307 58.57 117.84 -69.95
C LYS A 307 60.10 118.01 -69.90
N GLN A 308 60.83 117.25 -70.72
CA GLN A 308 62.29 117.35 -70.83
C GLN A 308 62.73 117.97 -72.17
N GLU A 309 61.76 118.43 -72.99
CA GLU A 309 61.97 119.08 -74.29
C GLU A 309 61.51 120.56 -74.27
N GLU A 310 61.20 121.10 -73.09
CA GLU A 310 61.05 122.54 -72.82
C GLU A 310 62.23 123.03 -71.97
#